data_AF-A0A0C9SW29-F1
#
_entry.id   AF-A0A0C9SW29-F1
#
_cell.length_a   1.000
_cell.length_b   1.000
_cell.length_c   1.000
_cell.angle_alpha   90.00
_cell.angle_beta   90.00
_cell.angle_gamma   90.00
#
_symmetry.space_group_name_H-M   'P 1'
#
loop_
_entity.id
_entity.type
_entity.pdbx_description
1 polymer ?
#
loop_
_entity_poly.entity_id
_entity_poly.type
_entity_poly.pdbx_seq_one_letter_code
_entity_poly.pdbx_strand_id
1 'polypeptide(L)'
;FKVAKRHPTTLRNIPASQIILEQHATQFLPALTTFLRRSCNSQFLPQPFDLFDLFKRITFQLPSIVEVSDRKLTNIVRASPPVPASGRRPAEPAHLDFAFLRTGERNVVTDGTSLQGLRVAQIRAIFKLPAHYPVQTADPLAYVEWLTPLRSPDPVTGLIPLSRSTRSHRPYAEIVPLNRIVRNCHLYPKFGRTIDNTWTALNVAEK
;
A
#
# COMPACT_ATOMS: atom_id res chain seq x y z
N PHE A 1 -14.14 1.10 -6.36
CA PHE A 1 -13.76 1.17 -4.94
C PHE A 1 -14.43 2.38 -4.29
N LYS A 2 -14.38 2.52 -2.96
CA LYS A 2 -14.86 3.70 -2.23
C LYS A 2 -13.77 4.18 -1.27
N VAL A 3 -13.55 5.49 -1.23
CA VAL A 3 -12.76 6.19 -0.22
C VAL A 3 -13.66 7.16 0.55
N ALA A 4 -13.23 7.61 1.72
CA ALA A 4 -14.00 8.60 2.49
C ALA A 4 -14.13 9.90 1.67
N LYS A 5 -15.35 10.44 1.56
CA LYS A 5 -15.59 11.72 0.84
C LYS A 5 -14.91 12.92 1.51
N ARG A 6 -14.68 12.85 2.82
CA ARG A 6 -14.03 13.88 3.62
C ARG A 6 -12.80 13.31 4.30
N HIS A 7 -11.69 14.03 4.22
CA HIS A 7 -10.49 13.72 4.97
C HIS A 7 -10.73 14.02 6.45
N PRO A 8 -10.38 13.10 7.38
CA PRO A 8 -10.29 13.41 8.79
C PRO A 8 -9.37 14.63 9.00
N THR A 9 -9.73 15.53 9.90
CA THR A 9 -8.93 16.76 10.17
C THR A 9 -7.49 16.46 10.52
N THR A 10 -7.24 15.36 11.22
CA THR A 10 -5.89 14.89 11.60
C THR A 10 -5.06 14.35 10.43
N LEU A 11 -5.65 14.21 9.23
CA LEU A 11 -5.01 13.64 8.04
C LEU A 11 -5.00 14.63 6.87
N ARG A 12 -5.20 15.91 7.15
CA ARG A 12 -5.10 16.97 6.14
C ARG A 12 -3.77 17.66 6.26
N ASN A 13 -3.26 18.15 5.13
CA ASN A 13 -2.04 18.94 5.07
C ASN A 13 -0.84 18.25 5.77
N ILE A 14 -0.68 16.94 5.57
CA ILE A 14 0.43 16.19 6.15
C ILE A 14 1.68 16.39 5.29
N PRO A 15 2.81 16.87 5.85
CA PRO A 15 4.01 17.08 5.08
C PRO A 15 4.61 15.75 4.62
N ALA A 16 5.23 15.75 3.45
CA ALA A 16 5.87 14.55 2.89
C ALA A 16 6.91 13.94 3.84
N SER A 17 7.64 14.78 4.59
CA SER A 17 8.59 14.34 5.63
C SER A 17 7.93 13.48 6.71
N GLN A 18 6.70 13.80 7.12
CA GLN A 18 5.94 13.03 8.10
C GLN A 18 5.46 11.71 7.51
N ILE A 19 5.02 11.69 6.24
CA ILE A 19 4.67 10.44 5.52
C ILE A 19 5.88 9.48 5.47
N ILE A 20 7.04 10.02 5.12
CA ILE A 20 8.30 9.27 5.04
C ILE A 20 8.64 8.63 6.39
N LEU A 21 8.50 9.39 7.48
CA LEU A 21 8.88 8.95 8.82
C LEU A 21 7.84 8.00 9.42
N GLU A 22 6.59 8.45 9.56
CA GLU A 22 5.55 7.75 10.33
C GLU A 22 4.98 6.53 9.62
N GLN A 23 5.01 6.52 8.28
CA GLN A 23 4.52 5.41 7.47
C GLN A 23 5.68 4.61 6.85
N HIS A 24 6.93 4.85 7.27
CA HIS A 24 8.14 4.20 6.75
C HIS A 24 8.30 4.28 5.22
N ALA A 25 7.74 5.32 4.59
CA ALA A 25 7.70 5.50 3.14
C ALA A 25 8.98 6.17 2.60
N THR A 26 10.14 5.55 2.81
CA THR A 26 11.46 6.16 2.50
C THR A 26 11.66 6.56 1.05
N GLN A 27 10.93 5.94 0.11
CA GLN A 27 11.00 6.24 -1.31
C GLN A 27 9.83 7.08 -1.82
N PHE A 28 9.06 7.74 -0.93
CA PHE A 28 7.87 8.52 -1.31
C PHE A 28 8.17 9.61 -2.35
N LEU A 29 9.11 10.52 -2.07
CA LEU A 29 9.46 11.60 -3.01
C LEU A 29 10.08 11.07 -4.32
N PRO A 30 11.05 10.13 -4.32
CA PRO A 30 11.55 9.51 -5.55
C PRO A 30 10.44 8.86 -6.40
N ALA A 31 9.51 8.15 -5.76
CA ALA A 31 8.39 7.52 -6.44
C ALA A 31 7.42 8.57 -7.03
N LEU A 32 7.18 9.67 -6.32
CA LEU A 32 6.37 10.79 -6.80
C LEU A 32 7.01 11.49 -8.00
N THR A 33 8.30 11.79 -7.94
CA THR A 33 9.06 12.33 -9.09
C THR A 33 8.95 11.42 -10.31
N THR A 34 9.08 10.10 -10.10
CA THR A 34 8.95 9.11 -11.18
C THR A 34 7.53 9.10 -11.76
N PHE A 35 6.51 9.20 -10.91
CA PHE A 35 5.11 9.27 -11.33
C PHE A 35 4.82 10.53 -12.16
N LEU A 36 5.30 11.70 -11.74
CA LEU A 36 5.12 12.96 -12.47
C LEU A 36 5.80 12.93 -13.84
N ARG A 37 7.04 12.43 -13.91
CA ARG A 37 7.75 12.25 -15.18
C ARG A 37 7.01 11.32 -16.13
N ARG A 38 6.46 10.21 -15.62
CA ARG A 38 5.69 9.26 -16.45
C ARG A 38 4.34 9.80 -16.88
N SER A 39 3.67 10.60 -16.05
CA SER A 39 2.29 11.04 -16.32
C SER A 39 2.20 12.28 -17.19
N CYS A 40 3.13 13.24 -17.04
CA CYS A 40 3.10 14.51 -17.77
C CYS A 40 4.48 15.02 -18.21
N ASN A 41 5.51 14.16 -18.20
CA ASN A 41 6.90 14.54 -18.52
C ASN A 41 7.41 15.76 -17.73
N SER A 42 6.89 15.98 -16.52
CA SER A 42 7.24 17.14 -15.72
C SER A 42 8.58 16.98 -15.02
N GLN A 43 9.31 18.09 -14.92
CA GLN A 43 10.53 18.21 -14.12
C GLN A 43 10.25 18.73 -12.70
N PHE A 44 8.99 18.89 -12.31
CA PHE A 44 8.62 19.31 -10.96
C PHE A 44 9.26 18.38 -9.92
N LEU A 45 9.90 18.98 -8.92
CA LEU A 45 10.61 18.27 -7.86
C LEU A 45 9.80 18.37 -6.56
N PRO A 46 9.13 17.28 -6.14
CA PRO A 46 8.44 17.19 -4.86
C PRO A 46 9.39 17.51 -3.70
N GLN A 47 8.91 18.29 -2.74
CA GLN A 47 9.69 18.70 -1.57
C GLN A 47 9.19 18.04 -0.27
N PRO A 48 10.07 17.87 0.74
CA PRO A 48 9.68 17.29 2.03
C PRO A 48 8.58 18.08 2.77
N PHE A 49 8.45 19.38 2.51
CA PHE A 49 7.45 20.25 3.11
C PHE A 49 6.12 20.30 2.34
N ASP A 50 6.04 19.63 1.19
CA ASP A 50 4.79 19.57 0.42
C ASP A 50 3.71 18.86 1.24
N LEU A 51 2.51 19.45 1.24
CA LEU A 51 1.41 19.06 2.11
C LEU A 51 0.41 18.18 1.35
N PHE A 52 0.09 17.01 1.92
CA PHE A 52 -0.78 16.02 1.31
C PHE A 52 -1.99 15.71 2.20
N ASP A 53 -3.15 15.53 1.57
CA ASP A 53 -4.33 15.02 2.25
C ASP A 53 -4.37 13.49 2.16
N LEU A 54 -4.34 12.81 3.31
CA LEU A 54 -4.31 11.35 3.39
C LEU A 54 -5.70 10.72 3.58
N PHE A 55 -5.80 9.43 3.24
CA PHE A 55 -6.96 8.59 3.48
C PHE A 55 -6.56 7.37 4.32
N LYS A 56 -7.39 7.01 5.32
CA LYS A 56 -7.10 5.86 6.21
C LYS A 56 -7.20 4.51 5.51
N ARG A 57 -8.16 4.38 4.59
CA ARG A 57 -8.52 3.10 3.98
C ARG A 57 -9.28 3.26 2.68
N ILE A 58 -9.25 2.20 1.88
CA ILE A 58 -10.08 1.98 0.71
C ILE A 58 -11.01 0.81 1.00
N THR A 59 -12.25 0.89 0.52
CA THR A 59 -13.24 -0.18 0.66
C THR A 59 -13.75 -0.62 -0.70
N PHE A 60 -13.59 -1.89 -1.01
CA PHE A 60 -14.16 -2.55 -2.17
C PHE A 60 -15.42 -3.30 -1.74
N GLN A 61 -16.47 -3.24 -2.56
CA GLN A 61 -17.63 -4.10 -2.39
C GLN A 61 -17.32 -5.40 -3.12
N LEU A 62 -17.44 -6.53 -2.41
CA LEU A 62 -17.30 -7.83 -3.04
C LEU A 62 -18.62 -8.18 -3.74
N PRO A 63 -18.57 -8.92 -4.86
CA PRO A 63 -19.79 -9.42 -5.49
C PRO A 63 -20.58 -10.27 -4.49
N SER A 64 -21.90 -10.11 -4.50
CA SER A 64 -22.78 -10.92 -3.65
C SER A 64 -22.85 -12.33 -4.22
N ILE A 65 -22.67 -13.33 -3.36
CA ILE A 65 -22.85 -14.75 -3.70
C ILE A 65 -24.10 -15.18 -2.96
N VAL A 66 -25.23 -15.16 -3.66
CA VAL A 66 -26.59 -15.30 -3.09
C VAL A 66 -26.75 -16.67 -2.40
N GLU A 67 -26.09 -17.69 -2.94
CA GLU A 67 -26.11 -19.06 -2.45
C GLU A 67 -25.41 -19.23 -1.09
N VAL A 68 -24.55 -18.29 -0.70
CA VAL A 68 -23.75 -18.35 0.54
C VAL A 68 -24.33 -17.42 1.61
N SER A 69 -24.67 -16.18 1.24
CA SER A 69 -25.25 -15.21 2.17
C SER A 69 -25.75 -13.97 1.47
N ASP A 70 -26.86 -13.40 1.95
CA ASP A 70 -27.33 -12.06 1.57
C ASP A 70 -26.47 -10.92 2.14
N ARG A 71 -25.44 -11.24 2.94
CA ARG A 71 -24.55 -10.23 3.54
C ARG A 71 -23.64 -9.62 2.48
N LYS A 72 -23.73 -8.29 2.35
CA LYS A 72 -22.79 -7.49 1.55
C LYS A 72 -21.40 -7.53 2.17
N LEU A 73 -20.53 -8.37 1.62
CA LEU A 73 -19.13 -8.46 2.06
C LEU A 73 -18.31 -7.31 1.49
N THR A 74 -17.39 -6.80 2.31
CA THR A 74 -16.48 -5.73 1.90
C THR A 74 -15.04 -6.16 2.08
N ASN A 75 -14.19 -5.69 1.17
CA ASN A 75 -12.75 -5.84 1.24
C ASN A 75 -12.15 -4.49 1.60
N ILE A 76 -11.32 -4.43 2.64
CA ILE A 76 -10.74 -3.18 3.13
C ILE A 76 -9.22 -3.27 3.04
N VAL A 77 -8.62 -2.21 2.52
CA VAL A 77 -7.17 -2.01 2.49
C VAL A 77 -6.86 -0.72 3.25
N ARG A 78 -6.10 -0.81 4.35
CA ARG A 78 -5.71 0.30 5.21
C ARG A 78 -4.30 0.79 4.90
N ALA A 79 -4.10 2.09 5.04
CA ALA A 79 -2.80 2.75 5.01
C ALA A 79 -2.84 3.97 5.93
N SER A 80 -3.18 3.75 7.20
CA SER A 80 -3.33 4.84 8.18
C SER A 80 -2.02 5.07 8.94
N PRO A 81 -1.62 6.35 9.13
CA PRO A 81 -0.50 6.69 9.99
C PRO A 81 -0.80 6.32 11.46
N PRO A 82 0.23 6.28 12.33
CA PRO A 82 0.04 6.08 13.76
C PRO A 82 -0.84 7.20 14.33
N VAL A 83 -1.67 6.86 15.31
CA VAL A 83 -2.55 7.80 15.99
C VAL A 83 -2.06 7.93 17.43
N PRO A 84 -1.69 9.14 17.89
CA PRO A 84 -1.28 9.33 19.28
C PRO A 84 -2.45 9.07 20.23
N ALA A 85 -2.12 8.71 21.47
CA ALA A 85 -3.13 8.56 22.52
C ALA A 85 -3.90 9.87 22.71
N SER A 86 -5.22 9.78 22.86
CA SER A 86 -6.09 10.94 23.03
C SER A 86 -7.21 10.64 24.02
N GLY A 87 -7.16 11.31 25.17
CA GLY A 87 -8.09 11.06 26.28
C GLY A 87 -8.05 9.60 26.72
N ARG A 88 -9.18 8.89 26.60
CA ARG A 88 -9.29 7.47 26.94
C ARG A 88 -8.87 6.52 25.82
N ARG A 89 -8.52 7.02 24.63
CA ARG A 89 -8.11 6.19 23.50
C ARG A 89 -6.60 5.95 23.56
N PRO A 90 -6.15 4.69 23.62
CA PRO A 90 -4.72 4.39 23.58
C PRO A 90 -4.13 4.79 22.22
N ALA A 91 -2.80 4.89 22.16
CA ALA A 91 -2.11 5.09 20.90
C ALA A 91 -2.34 3.89 19.97
N GLU A 92 -2.57 4.16 18.70
CA GLU A 92 -2.71 3.13 17.66
C GLU A 92 -1.48 3.20 16.73
N PRO A 93 -0.86 2.07 16.40
CA PRO A 93 0.24 2.03 15.44
C PRO A 93 -0.22 2.37 14.02
N ALA A 94 0.74 2.57 13.11
CA ALA A 94 0.44 2.60 11.69
C ALA A 94 -0.20 1.26 11.25
N HIS A 95 -1.23 1.33 10.41
CA HIS A 95 -1.84 0.14 9.80
C HIS A 95 -1.62 0.20 8.29
N LEU A 96 -0.69 -0.62 7.82
CA LEU A 96 -0.20 -0.65 6.45
C LEU A 96 -0.45 -2.04 5.85
N ASP A 97 -1.62 -2.21 5.23
CA ASP A 97 -2.07 -3.51 4.71
C ASP A 97 -1.33 -3.90 3.43
N PHE A 98 -1.29 -5.20 3.17
CA PHE A 98 -0.85 -5.75 1.89
C PHE A 98 -2.03 -5.94 0.95
N ALA A 99 -1.81 -5.73 -0.34
CA ALA A 99 -2.82 -5.91 -1.36
C ALA A 99 -2.24 -6.46 -2.65
N PHE A 100 -3.10 -7.09 -3.46
CA PHE A 100 -2.82 -7.39 -4.86
C PHE A 100 -3.06 -6.15 -5.72
N LEU A 101 -2.11 -5.86 -6.61
CA LEU A 101 -2.21 -4.79 -7.58
C LEU A 101 -1.98 -5.33 -8.99
N ARG A 102 -2.69 -4.73 -9.95
CA ARG A 102 -2.44 -4.95 -11.38
C ARG A 102 -1.08 -4.39 -11.77
N THR A 103 -0.29 -5.20 -12.45
CA THR A 103 1.01 -4.85 -13.02
C THR A 103 1.07 -5.27 -14.48
N GLY A 104 1.87 -4.57 -15.28
CA GLY A 104 2.20 -4.96 -16.66
C GLY A 104 3.33 -6.00 -16.74
N GLU A 105 3.92 -6.38 -15.60
CA GLU A 105 4.97 -7.39 -15.54
C GLU A 105 4.40 -8.77 -15.88
N ARG A 106 5.01 -9.44 -16.87
CA ARG A 106 4.70 -10.84 -17.17
C ARG A 106 5.31 -11.75 -16.11
N ASN A 107 4.55 -12.73 -15.64
CA ASN A 107 5.01 -13.73 -14.69
C ASN A 107 4.56 -15.12 -15.14
N VAL A 108 5.51 -15.89 -15.68
CA VAL A 108 5.31 -17.23 -16.23
C VAL A 108 4.64 -18.20 -15.25
N VAL A 109 4.83 -18.03 -13.94
CA VAL A 109 4.22 -18.89 -12.91
C VAL A 109 2.72 -18.65 -12.81
N THR A 110 2.27 -17.42 -13.08
CA THR A 110 0.87 -17.00 -12.95
C THR A 110 0.16 -16.86 -14.28
N ASP A 111 0.85 -17.01 -15.41
CA ASP A 111 0.27 -16.93 -16.75
C ASP A 111 -0.88 -17.95 -16.88
N GLY A 112 -2.04 -17.50 -17.35
CA GLY A 112 -3.25 -18.33 -17.48
C GLY A 112 -4.01 -18.60 -16.18
N THR A 113 -3.54 -18.07 -15.03
CA THR A 113 -4.21 -18.21 -13.73
C THR A 113 -5.00 -16.94 -13.35
N SER A 114 -5.81 -17.03 -12.30
CA SER A 114 -6.49 -15.86 -11.71
C SER A 114 -5.54 -14.83 -11.09
N LEU A 115 -4.25 -15.17 -10.92
CA LEU A 115 -3.21 -14.27 -10.42
C LEU A 115 -2.39 -13.62 -11.55
N GLN A 116 -2.72 -13.88 -12.82
CA GLN A 116 -2.02 -13.31 -13.96
C GLN A 116 -2.04 -11.77 -13.91
N GLY A 117 -0.88 -11.16 -14.12
CA GLY A 117 -0.74 -9.70 -14.10
C GLY A 117 -0.95 -9.08 -12.72
N LEU A 118 -0.93 -9.87 -11.64
CA LEU A 118 -1.01 -9.37 -10.27
C LEU A 118 0.32 -9.50 -9.56
N ARG A 119 0.59 -8.52 -8.69
CA ARG A 119 1.73 -8.53 -7.77
C ARG A 119 1.31 -7.97 -6.41
N VAL A 120 1.93 -8.47 -5.36
CA VAL A 120 1.66 -8.01 -3.99
C VAL A 120 2.53 -6.80 -3.67
N ALA A 121 1.93 -5.80 -3.04
CA ALA A 121 2.65 -4.68 -2.44
C ALA A 121 2.07 -4.36 -1.05
N GLN A 122 2.88 -3.74 -0.21
CA GLN A 122 2.40 -3.08 0.98
C GLN A 122 1.95 -1.67 0.63
N ILE A 123 0.75 -1.28 1.05
CA ILE A 123 0.24 0.07 0.84
C ILE A 123 0.64 0.91 2.03
N ARG A 124 1.55 1.88 1.85
CA ARG A 124 2.02 2.69 2.98
C ARG A 124 1.31 4.02 3.14
N ALA A 125 0.85 4.61 2.04
CA ALA A 125 0.05 5.82 2.10
C ALA A 125 -0.99 5.83 0.98
N ILE A 126 -2.17 6.39 1.28
CA ILE A 126 -3.20 6.73 0.29
C ILE A 126 -3.43 8.22 0.41
N PHE A 127 -3.31 8.95 -0.68
CA PHE A 127 -3.30 10.41 -0.64
C PHE A 127 -3.95 11.04 -1.87
N LYS A 128 -4.41 12.28 -1.70
CA LYS A 128 -4.80 13.15 -2.81
C LYS A 128 -3.60 13.99 -3.22
N LEU A 129 -3.32 14.04 -4.51
CA LEU A 129 -2.24 14.89 -5.04
C LEU A 129 -2.64 16.38 -4.88
N PRO A 130 -1.76 17.25 -4.37
CA PRO A 130 -2.07 18.67 -4.19
C PRO A 130 -2.28 19.38 -5.53
N ALA A 131 -3.19 20.36 -5.58
CA ALA A 131 -3.62 20.99 -6.83
C ALA A 131 -2.53 21.79 -7.57
N HIS A 132 -1.46 22.19 -6.87
CA HIS A 132 -0.33 22.91 -7.45
C HIS A 132 0.63 21.99 -8.23
N TYR A 133 0.47 20.67 -8.12
CA TYR A 133 1.25 19.73 -8.91
C TYR A 133 0.84 19.78 -10.39
N PRO A 134 1.76 19.52 -11.32
CA PRO A 134 1.57 19.70 -12.77
C PRO A 134 0.75 18.57 -13.42
N VAL A 135 0.03 17.77 -12.64
CA VAL A 135 -0.84 16.71 -13.12
C VAL A 135 -2.13 16.70 -12.32
N GLN A 136 -3.25 16.60 -13.02
CA GLN A 136 -4.55 16.45 -12.39
C GLN A 136 -4.92 14.97 -12.36
N THR A 137 -5.18 14.45 -11.16
CA THR A 137 -5.62 13.07 -10.96
C THR A 137 -7.05 13.07 -10.45
N ALA A 138 -7.97 12.47 -11.20
CA ALA A 138 -9.39 12.40 -10.80
C ALA A 138 -9.57 11.56 -9.51
N ASP A 139 -8.85 10.44 -9.43
CA ASP A 139 -8.85 9.55 -8.28
C ASP A 139 -7.64 9.81 -7.37
N PRO A 140 -7.73 9.46 -6.07
CA PRO A 140 -6.56 9.41 -5.21
C PRO A 140 -5.47 8.47 -5.73
N LEU A 141 -4.28 8.62 -5.15
CA LEU A 141 -3.12 7.80 -5.42
C LEU A 141 -2.73 6.99 -4.18
N ALA A 142 -2.00 5.92 -4.39
CA ALA A 142 -1.37 5.14 -3.33
C ALA A 142 0.14 5.08 -3.56
N TYR A 143 0.91 5.30 -2.48
CA TYR A 143 2.31 4.91 -2.43
C TYR A 143 2.39 3.45 -1.95
N VAL A 144 3.10 2.64 -2.73
CA VAL A 144 3.20 1.20 -2.51
C VAL A 144 4.65 0.75 -2.54
N GLU A 145 4.98 -0.24 -1.73
CA GLU A 145 6.26 -0.94 -1.76
C GLU A 145 6.06 -2.38 -2.19
N TRP A 146 6.66 -2.73 -3.34
CA TRP A 146 6.47 -4.02 -3.98
C TRP A 146 7.14 -5.14 -3.18
N LEU A 147 6.46 -6.28 -3.09
CA LEU A 147 7.08 -7.56 -2.73
C LEU A 147 7.59 -8.24 -3.99
N THR A 148 8.40 -9.29 -3.87
CA THR A 148 8.89 -10.07 -5.02
C THR A 148 7.75 -10.61 -5.88
N PRO A 149 7.94 -10.83 -7.19
CA PRO A 149 6.95 -11.49 -8.03
C PRO A 149 6.53 -12.84 -7.43
N LEU A 150 5.26 -13.21 -7.65
CA LEU A 150 4.69 -14.48 -7.17
C LEU A 150 5.49 -15.66 -7.74
N ARG A 151 5.85 -16.61 -6.87
CA ARG A 151 6.59 -17.82 -7.23
C ARG A 151 5.73 -19.06 -7.01
N SER A 152 6.24 -20.21 -7.42
CA SER A 152 5.61 -21.49 -7.12
C SER A 152 5.40 -21.62 -5.60
N PRO A 153 4.24 -22.12 -5.15
CA PRO A 153 3.98 -22.38 -3.75
C PRO A 153 5.07 -23.26 -3.12
N ASP A 154 5.40 -22.99 -1.86
CA ASP A 154 6.27 -23.84 -1.07
C ASP A 154 5.59 -25.22 -0.89
N PRO A 155 6.28 -26.34 -1.19
CA PRO A 155 5.64 -27.65 -1.29
C PRO A 155 5.16 -28.19 0.06
N VAL A 156 5.68 -27.66 1.18
CA VAL A 156 5.30 -28.10 2.53
C VAL A 156 4.11 -27.29 3.03
N THR A 157 4.18 -25.97 2.89
CA THR A 157 3.15 -25.07 3.45
C THR A 157 2.01 -24.76 2.48
N GLY A 158 2.22 -24.96 1.17
CA GLY A 158 1.29 -24.52 0.12
C GLY A 158 1.21 -22.99 -0.04
N LEU A 159 2.01 -22.22 0.70
CA LEU A 159 2.00 -20.77 0.66
C LEU A 159 2.95 -20.25 -0.42
N ILE A 160 2.58 -19.14 -1.06
CA ILE A 160 3.45 -18.47 -2.03
C ILE A 160 4.50 -17.66 -1.24
N PRO A 161 5.80 -17.98 -1.35
CA PRO A 161 6.83 -17.24 -0.65
C PRO A 161 6.99 -15.85 -1.26
N LEU A 162 7.02 -14.83 -0.39
CA LEU A 162 7.20 -13.44 -0.77
C LEU A 162 8.29 -12.81 0.09
N SER A 163 9.04 -11.89 -0.49
CA SER A 163 10.05 -11.07 0.20
C SER A 163 9.94 -9.62 -0.25
N ARG A 164 10.57 -8.70 0.45
CA ARG A 164 10.63 -7.29 0.03
C ARG A 164 11.38 -7.17 -1.30
N SER A 165 10.81 -6.47 -2.28
CA SER A 165 11.52 -6.17 -3.52
C SER A 165 12.40 -4.97 -3.30
N THR A 166 13.64 -5.03 -3.77
CA THR A 166 14.58 -3.91 -3.71
C THR A 166 15.09 -3.53 -5.09
N ARG A 167 15.47 -2.27 -5.27
CA ARG A 167 16.21 -1.75 -6.43
C ARG A 167 17.32 -0.84 -5.91
N SER A 168 18.56 -1.10 -6.32
CA SER A 168 19.75 -0.37 -5.82
C SER A 168 19.80 -0.27 -4.29
N HIS A 169 19.57 -1.41 -3.61
CA HIS A 169 19.54 -1.53 -2.15
C HIS A 169 18.47 -0.70 -1.42
N ARG A 170 17.46 -0.19 -2.13
CA ARG A 170 16.32 0.53 -1.56
C ARG A 170 15.01 -0.21 -1.83
N PRO A 171 13.96 -0.04 -1.01
CA PRO A 171 12.64 -0.61 -1.29
C PRO A 171 12.18 -0.23 -2.70
N TYR A 172 11.71 -1.21 -3.48
CA TYR A 172 11.13 -0.91 -4.77
C TYR A 172 9.73 -0.35 -4.56
N ALA A 173 9.61 0.97 -4.66
CA ALA A 173 8.37 1.69 -4.47
C ALA A 173 7.82 2.31 -5.77
N GLU A 174 6.51 2.52 -5.79
CA GLU A 174 5.80 3.20 -6.87
C GLU A 174 4.61 3.99 -6.33
N ILE A 175 4.24 5.05 -7.05
CA ILE A 175 2.95 5.73 -6.85
C ILE A 175 2.01 5.28 -7.96
N VAL A 176 0.86 4.73 -7.56
CA VAL A 176 -0.12 4.12 -8.44
C VAL A 176 -1.49 4.73 -8.24
N PRO A 177 -2.32 4.82 -9.30
CA PRO A 177 -3.73 5.12 -9.14
C PRO A 177 -4.44 4.02 -8.35
N LEU A 178 -5.46 4.39 -7.55
CA LEU A 178 -6.17 3.42 -6.71
C LEU A 178 -6.87 2.30 -7.48
N ASN A 179 -7.23 2.51 -8.74
CA ASN A 179 -7.85 1.50 -9.59
C ASN A 179 -6.94 0.29 -9.89
N ARG A 180 -5.62 0.40 -9.64
CA ARG A 180 -4.71 -0.75 -9.74
C ARG A 180 -4.85 -1.71 -8.58
N ILE A 181 -5.34 -1.27 -7.42
CA ILE A 181 -5.53 -2.14 -6.25
C ILE A 181 -6.77 -3.00 -6.46
N VAL A 182 -6.59 -4.32 -6.38
CA VAL A 182 -7.65 -5.30 -6.65
C VAL A 182 -8.35 -5.73 -5.36
N ARG A 183 -7.58 -6.19 -4.37
CA ARG A 183 -8.06 -6.68 -3.08
C ARG A 183 -6.94 -6.75 -2.06
N ASN A 184 -7.28 -6.74 -0.78
CA ASN A 184 -6.34 -7.04 0.29
C ASN A 184 -5.79 -8.47 0.17
N CYS A 185 -4.65 -8.70 0.81
CA CYS A 185 -4.10 -10.02 1.05
C CYS A 185 -3.49 -10.07 2.45
N HIS A 186 -3.50 -11.25 3.05
CA HIS A 186 -2.86 -11.50 4.33
C HIS A 186 -1.55 -12.24 4.09
N LEU A 187 -0.51 -11.79 4.77
CA LEU A 187 0.78 -12.46 4.77
C LEU A 187 0.99 -13.11 6.14
N TYR A 188 1.58 -14.29 6.11
CA TYR A 188 2.05 -14.97 7.31
C TYR A 188 3.57 -14.91 7.33
N PRO A 189 4.20 -14.49 8.44
CA PRO A 189 5.65 -14.44 8.50
C PRO A 189 6.27 -15.83 8.40
N LYS A 190 7.27 -15.99 7.53
CA LYS A 190 8.11 -17.19 7.50
C LYS A 190 9.25 -17.02 8.50
N PHE A 191 9.10 -17.64 9.66
CA PHE A 191 10.16 -17.66 10.67
C PHE A 191 11.32 -18.53 10.20
N GLY A 192 12.56 -18.08 10.44
CA GLY A 192 13.75 -18.88 10.25
C GLY A 192 13.89 -19.95 11.33
N ARG A 193 15.11 -20.49 11.51
CA ARG A 193 15.40 -21.45 12.60
C ARG A 193 15.23 -20.84 14.00
N THR A 194 15.40 -19.54 14.12
CA THR A 194 15.26 -18.78 15.36
C THR A 194 14.26 -17.66 15.15
N ILE A 195 13.28 -17.53 16.04
CA ILE A 195 12.36 -16.40 16.07
C ILE A 195 13.11 -15.23 16.71
N ASP A 196 13.09 -14.07 16.07
CA ASP A 196 13.61 -12.85 16.68
C ASP A 196 12.64 -12.40 17.79
N ASN A 197 13.09 -12.52 19.03
CA ASN A 197 12.29 -12.21 20.23
C ASN A 197 11.87 -10.73 20.35
N THR A 198 12.42 -9.86 19.52
CA THR A 198 12.03 -8.44 19.48
C THR A 198 10.88 -8.18 18.48
N TRP A 199 10.32 -9.24 17.89
CA TRP A 199 9.10 -9.15 17.09
C TRP A 199 7.88 -8.88 17.95
N THR A 200 7.06 -7.96 17.46
CA THR A 200 5.77 -7.59 18.03
C THR A 200 4.75 -7.54 16.89
N ALA A 201 3.46 -7.56 17.23
CA ALA A 201 2.40 -7.33 16.23
C ALA A 201 2.55 -6.00 15.47
N LEU A 202 3.34 -5.05 16.01
CA LEU A 202 3.54 -3.71 15.46
C LEU A 202 4.68 -3.64 14.45
N ASN A 203 5.75 -4.42 14.64
CA ASN A 203 6.98 -4.32 13.84
C ASN A 203 7.24 -5.54 12.94
N VAL A 204 6.44 -6.62 13.05
CA VAL A 204 6.63 -7.84 12.27
C VAL A 204 6.58 -7.62 10.76
N ALA A 205 5.86 -6.59 10.29
CA ALA A 205 5.84 -6.24 8.88
C ALA A 205 7.11 -5.50 8.43
N GLU A 206 7.83 -4.83 9.34
CA GLU A 206 8.98 -3.98 9.04
C GLU A 206 10.33 -4.70 9.21
N LYS A 207 10.31 -5.94 9.69
CA LYS A 207 11.48 -6.79 9.90
C LYS A 207 11.57 -7.88 8.83
#